data_AF-A0A7S1KR46-F1
#
_entry.id   AF-A0A7S1KR46-F1
#
_cell.length_a   1.000
_cell.length_b   1.000
_cell.length_c   1.000
_cell.angle_alpha   90.00
_cell.angle_beta   90.00
_cell.angle_gamma   90.00
#
_symmetry.space_group_name_H-M   'P 1'
#
loop_
_entity.id
_entity.type
_entity.pdbx_description
1 polymer ?
#
loop_
_entity_poly.entity_id
_entity_poly.type
_entity_poly.pdbx_seq_one_letter_code
_entity_poly.pdbx_strand_id
1 'polypeptide(L)'
;MKRNPNHYSALFRFLGADLTNQFHKYGCNHVYFNTNVQTIHAGRIKYGIAERADVMRDLLEWNELYVAGRMHKPVQWRYSDGQTPIGEEGYPQYLDVDAMEERWIGKGQTFTDEARDNLNENTQADEPLSSTWNDNILPDPKLDQACRVNRRRALLFAILFSLPPSSNAHKHYSLEWNQLYEQICRLSYDGDVRMRLKAENAHKIQNIAHGQRAYFDAIYRDGIVANELHHGSFDERVLSLSLEEWRNFLVEAGVPQQVITIQRQLEPSHTHLHLENALNLANSSHLRGNVAEIQRLTKKSVEKIVFDSSKSQLIKGFFTAGTTTSIKYAWKKMMKSFWSRR
;
A
#
# COMPACT_ATOMS: atom_id res chain seq x y z
N MET A 1 10.93 23.04 13.01
CA MET A 1 12.15 23.83 12.73
C MET A 1 12.72 24.54 13.97
N LYS A 2 11.96 25.34 14.75
CA LYS A 2 12.50 26.09 15.91
C LYS A 2 13.28 25.25 16.93
N ARG A 3 12.76 24.07 17.31
CA ARG A 3 13.39 23.18 18.31
C ARG A 3 14.65 22.46 17.81
N ASN A 4 14.68 22.07 16.53
CA ASN A 4 15.76 21.28 15.94
C ASN A 4 16.17 21.85 14.57
N PRO A 5 16.76 23.04 14.50
CA PRO A 5 17.07 23.69 13.21
C PRO A 5 18.11 22.92 12.40
N ASN A 6 19.07 22.28 13.07
CA ASN A 6 20.19 21.56 12.43
C ASN A 6 19.78 20.25 11.73
N HIS A 7 18.53 19.81 11.88
CA HIS A 7 18.02 18.66 11.12
C HIS A 7 17.72 19.01 9.65
N TYR A 8 17.56 20.30 9.34
CA TYR A 8 17.17 20.79 8.02
C TYR A 8 18.39 21.33 7.26
N SER A 9 18.40 21.17 5.94
CA SER A 9 19.49 21.69 5.11
C SER A 9 19.58 23.22 5.19
N ALA A 10 20.76 23.78 4.90
CA ALA A 10 20.99 25.23 4.94
C ALA A 10 19.98 26.03 4.10
N LEU A 11 19.57 25.47 2.95
CA LEU A 11 18.55 26.07 2.07
C LEU A 11 17.20 26.22 2.79
N PHE A 12 16.71 25.16 3.44
CA PHE A 12 15.43 25.20 4.17
C PHE A 12 15.52 26.04 5.44
N ARG A 13 16.69 26.11 6.08
CA ARG A 13 16.92 27.02 7.22
C ARG A 13 16.85 28.49 6.82
N PHE A 14 17.41 28.84 5.67
CA PHE A 14 17.47 30.23 5.18
C PHE A 14 16.13 30.74 4.64
N LEU A 15 15.37 29.88 3.95
CA LEU A 15 14.11 30.25 3.30
C LEU A 15 12.86 30.03 4.17
N GLY A 16 13.02 29.46 5.38
CA GLY A 16 11.97 29.39 6.39
C GLY A 16 10.94 28.27 6.24
N ALA A 17 9.98 28.25 7.17
CA ALA A 17 8.95 27.21 7.26
C ALA A 17 7.97 27.23 6.08
N ASP A 18 7.76 28.38 5.44
CA ASP A 18 6.80 28.53 4.34
C ASP A 18 7.25 27.78 3.08
N LEU A 19 8.55 27.79 2.76
CA LEU A 19 9.08 26.97 1.67
C LEU A 19 9.01 25.48 2.02
N THR A 20 9.25 25.10 3.28
CA THR A 20 9.13 23.70 3.73
C THR A 20 7.68 23.22 3.61
N ASN A 21 6.71 24.05 4.00
CA ASN A 21 5.29 23.78 3.84
C ASN A 21 4.88 23.73 2.36
N GLN A 22 5.44 24.57 1.49
CA GLN A 22 5.20 24.46 0.05
C GLN A 22 5.81 23.19 -0.54
N PHE A 23 7.01 22.78 -0.10
CA PHE A 23 7.61 21.49 -0.50
C PHE A 23 6.89 20.28 0.09
N HIS A 24 6.21 20.43 1.22
CA HIS A 24 5.35 19.39 1.81
C HIS A 24 4.01 19.31 1.06
N LYS A 25 3.33 20.44 0.88
CA LYS A 25 1.99 20.56 0.31
C LYS A 25 1.94 20.40 -1.22
N TYR A 26 2.98 20.84 -1.92
CA TYR A 26 3.10 20.73 -3.39
C TYR A 26 4.21 19.76 -3.82
N GLY A 27 4.88 19.13 -2.86
CA GLY A 27 5.88 18.12 -3.18
C GLY A 27 5.28 16.73 -3.23
N CYS A 28 5.70 16.00 -4.25
CA CYS A 28 5.35 14.61 -4.53
C CYS A 28 5.43 13.64 -3.32
N ASN A 29 4.37 12.88 -3.09
CA ASN A 29 4.23 11.87 -2.04
C ASN A 29 3.99 12.36 -0.61
N HIS A 30 3.77 13.67 -0.41
CA HIS A 30 3.32 14.24 0.86
C HIS A 30 4.15 13.88 2.12
N VAL A 31 5.35 13.33 1.93
CA VAL A 31 6.33 13.02 2.99
C VAL A 31 7.61 13.79 2.76
N TYR A 32 8.02 14.56 3.76
CA TYR A 32 9.30 15.27 3.80
C TYR A 32 10.31 14.52 4.67
N PHE A 33 11.47 14.18 4.10
CA PHE A 33 12.51 13.45 4.84
C PHE A 33 13.66 14.35 5.28
N ASN A 34 14.01 14.24 6.56
CA ASN A 34 15.32 14.64 7.07
C ASN A 34 16.22 13.42 7.10
N THR A 35 17.37 13.49 6.45
CA THR A 35 18.33 12.40 6.33
C THR A 35 19.59 12.68 7.14
N ASN A 36 20.28 11.62 7.57
CA ASN A 36 21.59 11.71 8.24
C ASN A 36 21.57 12.59 9.50
N VAL A 37 20.47 12.55 10.26
CA VAL A 37 20.31 13.31 11.50
C VAL A 37 21.02 12.57 12.63
N GLN A 38 22.02 13.19 13.23
CA GLN A 38 22.71 12.62 14.39
C GLN A 38 21.85 12.80 15.64
N THR A 39 21.57 11.70 16.33
CA THR A 39 20.94 11.70 17.65
C THR A 39 21.93 11.22 18.71
N ILE A 40 21.67 11.62 19.96
CA ILE A 40 22.49 11.25 21.10
C ILE A 40 22.31 9.76 21.47
N HIS A 41 21.09 9.22 21.29
CA HIS A 41 20.73 7.89 21.79
C HIS A 41 20.56 6.81 20.70
N ALA A 42 20.22 7.18 19.46
CA ALA A 42 19.91 6.23 18.39
C ALA A 42 20.89 6.30 17.21
N GLY A 43 22.05 6.96 17.39
CA GLY A 43 23.02 7.18 16.32
C GLY A 43 22.44 8.05 15.19
N ARG A 44 22.79 7.74 13.94
CA ARG A 44 22.26 8.46 12.77
C ARG A 44 20.90 7.92 12.37
N ILE A 45 19.92 8.81 12.31
CA ILE A 45 18.55 8.48 11.91
C ILE A 45 18.17 9.20 10.61
N LYS A 46 17.14 8.65 9.97
CA LYS A 46 16.35 9.30 8.92
C LYS A 46 14.90 9.26 9.38
N TYR A 47 14.21 10.40 9.33
CA TYR A 47 12.79 10.45 9.66
C TYR A 47 12.01 11.25 8.62
N GLY A 48 10.79 10.80 8.37
CA GLY A 48 9.84 11.45 7.47
C GLY A 48 8.74 12.16 8.26
N ILE A 49 8.28 13.30 7.77
CA ILE A 49 7.12 14.02 8.28
C ILE A 49 6.08 14.00 7.18
N ALA A 50 4.86 13.57 7.50
CA ALA A 50 3.73 13.53 6.57
C ALA A 50 2.51 14.18 7.23
N GLU A 51 1.60 14.72 6.43
CA GLU A 51 0.31 15.16 6.95
C GLU A 51 -0.58 13.93 7.17
N ARG A 52 -1.24 13.83 8.33
CA ARG A 52 -2.11 12.69 8.62
C ARG A 52 -3.18 12.50 7.55
N ALA A 53 -3.75 13.60 7.05
CA ALA A 53 -4.76 13.56 6.01
C ALA A 53 -4.26 12.93 4.70
N ASP A 54 -3.03 13.25 4.29
CA ASP A 54 -2.42 12.67 3.09
C ASP A 54 -2.08 11.19 3.29
N VAL A 55 -1.66 10.79 4.50
CA VAL A 55 -1.46 9.38 4.87
C VAL A 55 -2.78 8.60 4.77
N MET A 56 -3.85 9.13 5.35
CA MET A 56 -5.18 8.52 5.32
C MET A 56 -5.68 8.38 3.88
N ARG A 57 -5.53 9.43 3.06
CA ARG A 57 -5.90 9.40 1.65
C ARG A 57 -5.12 8.32 0.89
N ASP A 58 -3.81 8.22 1.07
CA ASP A 58 -3.02 7.19 0.38
C ASP A 58 -3.41 5.77 0.83
N LEU A 59 -3.66 5.56 2.13
CA LEU A 59 -4.13 4.28 2.66
C LEU A 59 -5.50 3.86 2.07
N LEU A 60 -6.42 4.81 1.93
CA LEU A 60 -7.81 4.54 1.53
C LEU A 60 -8.05 4.67 0.02
N GLU A 61 -7.19 5.35 -0.73
CA GLU A 61 -7.43 5.63 -2.15
C GLU A 61 -6.28 5.21 -3.07
N TRP A 62 -5.15 4.74 -2.54
CA TRP A 62 -3.97 4.34 -3.33
C TRP A 62 -3.59 5.39 -4.39
N ASN A 63 -3.69 6.69 -4.06
CA ASN A 63 -3.38 7.75 -5.01
C ASN A 63 -1.88 7.81 -5.36
N GLU A 64 -1.00 7.34 -4.47
CA GLU A 64 0.44 7.28 -4.71
C GLU A 64 1.07 5.92 -4.38
N LEU A 65 0.40 5.08 -3.58
CA LEU A 65 0.91 3.80 -3.07
C LEU A 65 2.27 3.92 -2.37
N TYR A 66 2.58 5.11 -1.83
CA TYR A 66 3.86 5.36 -1.20
C TYR A 66 3.85 4.95 0.28
N VAL A 67 2.98 5.60 1.05
CA VAL A 67 2.77 5.28 2.46
C VAL A 67 1.93 4.03 2.55
N ALA A 68 0.88 3.91 1.73
CA ALA A 68 0.04 2.72 1.68
C ALA A 68 0.85 1.46 1.37
N GLY A 69 1.72 1.54 0.35
CA GLY A 69 2.66 0.48 0.03
C GLY A 69 3.55 0.12 1.22
N ARG A 70 4.05 1.11 1.99
CA ARG A 70 4.85 0.84 3.19
C ARG A 70 4.04 0.11 4.28
N MET A 71 2.77 0.44 4.43
CA MET A 71 1.85 -0.10 5.45
C MET A 71 1.25 -1.47 5.10
N HIS A 72 1.44 -1.96 3.86
CA HIS A 72 1.25 -3.37 3.50
C HIS A 72 2.32 -4.30 4.10
N LYS A 73 3.40 -3.75 4.65
CA LYS A 73 4.50 -4.52 5.23
C LYS A 73 4.51 -4.32 6.74
N PRO A 74 5.16 -5.22 7.50
CA PRO A 74 5.37 -5.02 8.93
C PRO A 74 5.97 -3.66 9.25
N VAL A 75 5.33 -2.97 10.20
CA VAL A 75 5.73 -1.68 10.76
C VAL A 75 5.59 -1.76 12.27
N GLN A 76 6.49 -1.10 12.99
CA GLN A 76 6.38 -0.93 14.43
C GLN A 76 5.96 0.49 14.75
N TRP A 77 4.86 0.64 15.45
CA TRP A 77 4.33 1.90 15.91
C TRP A 77 5.05 2.35 17.17
N ARG A 78 5.35 3.66 17.24
CA ARG A 78 6.00 4.28 18.39
C ARG A 78 5.35 5.63 18.65
N TYR A 79 5.09 5.91 19.92
CA TYR A 79 4.46 7.15 20.37
C TYR A 79 5.40 7.88 21.32
N SER A 80 5.31 9.21 21.33
CA SER A 80 5.95 10.01 22.38
C SER A 80 5.02 10.04 23.60
N ASP A 81 5.57 9.78 24.78
CA ASP A 81 4.84 9.84 26.04
C ASP A 81 4.05 11.15 26.17
N GLY A 82 2.77 11.04 26.54
CA GLY A 82 1.92 12.19 26.83
C GLY A 82 1.24 12.86 25.62
N GLN A 83 1.37 12.33 24.40
CA GLN A 83 0.43 12.67 23.33
C GLN A 83 -0.73 11.68 23.34
N THR A 84 -1.88 12.14 23.82
CA THR A 84 -3.14 11.42 23.72
C THR A 84 -3.34 11.01 22.25
N PRO A 85 -3.77 9.77 21.94
CA PRO A 85 -4.33 9.49 20.62
C PRO A 85 -5.37 10.57 20.35
N ILE A 86 -5.20 11.30 19.26
CA ILE A 86 -6.11 12.37 18.90
C ILE A 86 -7.45 11.67 18.68
N GLY A 87 -8.41 11.93 19.57
CA GLY A 87 -9.76 11.36 19.48
C GLY A 87 -10.41 11.71 18.15
N GLU A 88 -11.58 11.13 17.90
CA GLU A 88 -12.29 11.20 16.61
C GLU A 88 -12.44 12.62 16.01
N GLU A 89 -12.43 13.64 16.87
CA GLU A 89 -12.59 15.08 16.57
C GLU A 89 -11.42 15.75 15.83
N GLY A 90 -10.22 15.15 15.80
CA GLY A 90 -9.05 15.77 15.14
C GLY A 90 -8.91 15.46 13.65
N TYR A 91 -9.88 14.77 13.07
CA TYR A 91 -9.88 14.39 11.66
C TYR A 91 -10.60 15.43 10.79
N PRO A 92 -10.02 15.86 9.66
CA PRO A 92 -10.74 16.66 8.68
C PRO A 92 -12.07 15.98 8.31
N GLN A 93 -13.17 16.73 8.34
CA GLN A 93 -14.52 16.19 8.09
C GLN A 93 -14.69 15.49 6.73
N TYR A 94 -13.81 15.74 5.75
CA TYR A 94 -13.84 15.08 4.45
C TYR A 94 -13.17 13.68 4.43
N LEU A 95 -12.49 13.28 5.51
CA LEU A 95 -11.92 11.94 5.69
C LEU A 95 -12.88 11.04 6.45
N ASP A 96 -14.06 10.86 5.88
CA ASP A 96 -15.02 9.86 6.31
C ASP A 96 -14.53 8.48 5.87
N VAL A 97 -13.86 7.77 6.79
CA VAL A 97 -13.21 6.48 6.52
C VAL A 97 -14.24 5.46 6.02
N ASP A 98 -15.41 5.43 6.62
CA ASP A 98 -16.48 4.49 6.27
C ASP A 98 -17.03 4.82 4.87
N ALA A 99 -17.33 6.08 4.57
CA ALA A 99 -17.80 6.46 3.24
C ALA A 99 -16.74 6.26 2.13
N MET A 100 -15.46 6.46 2.45
CA MET A 100 -14.35 6.19 1.53
C MET A 100 -14.17 4.68 1.30
N GLU A 101 -14.35 3.88 2.36
CA GLU A 101 -14.35 2.42 2.28
C GLU A 101 -15.51 1.93 1.41
N GLU A 102 -16.75 2.33 1.71
CA GLU A 102 -17.95 1.98 0.95
C GLU A 102 -17.84 2.33 -0.53
N ARG A 103 -17.24 3.48 -0.87
CA ARG A 103 -17.02 3.88 -2.29
C ARG A 103 -16.15 2.87 -3.04
N TRP A 104 -15.17 2.29 -2.35
CA TRP A 104 -14.19 1.38 -2.93
C TRP A 104 -14.72 -0.04 -3.05
N ILE A 105 -15.48 -0.53 -2.07
CA ILE A 105 -16.00 -1.91 -2.04
C ILE A 105 -17.43 -2.05 -2.60
N GLY A 106 -18.21 -0.97 -2.62
CA GLY A 106 -19.61 -0.96 -3.02
C GLY A 106 -20.56 -0.84 -1.82
N LYS A 107 -21.72 -0.21 -2.02
CA LYS A 107 -22.71 0.03 -0.93
C LYS A 107 -23.16 -1.30 -0.29
N GLY A 108 -23.15 -1.36 1.03
CA GLY A 108 -23.64 -2.51 1.81
C GLY A 108 -22.64 -3.64 2.00
N GLN A 109 -21.40 -3.49 1.53
CA GLN A 109 -20.28 -4.33 1.94
C GLN A 109 -19.49 -3.52 2.97
N THR A 110 -19.37 -4.02 4.21
CA THR A 110 -18.52 -3.45 5.26
C THR A 110 -17.76 -4.58 5.93
N PHE A 111 -16.63 -4.27 6.56
CA PHE A 111 -16.07 -5.19 7.56
C PHE A 111 -17.15 -5.45 8.63
N THR A 112 -17.50 -6.70 8.89
CA THR A 112 -18.38 -7.00 10.02
C THR A 112 -17.65 -6.65 11.31
N ASP A 113 -18.33 -6.00 12.24
CA ASP A 113 -17.74 -5.58 13.51
C ASP A 113 -17.19 -6.79 14.32
N GLU A 114 -17.73 -7.99 14.10
CA GLU A 114 -17.26 -9.25 14.69
C GLU A 114 -15.82 -9.61 14.28
N ALA A 115 -15.37 -9.27 13.08
CA ALA A 115 -13.96 -9.46 12.70
C ALA A 115 -13.04 -8.37 13.30
N ARG A 116 -13.61 -7.21 13.73
CA ARG A 116 -12.87 -6.13 14.42
C ARG A 116 -12.52 -6.54 15.85
N ASP A 117 -13.40 -7.28 16.52
CA ASP A 117 -13.21 -7.71 17.92
C ASP A 117 -12.28 -8.93 18.05
N ASN A 118 -12.40 -9.90 17.15
CA ASN A 118 -11.55 -11.12 17.15
C ASN A 118 -10.05 -10.84 16.91
N LEU A 119 -9.72 -9.75 16.23
CA LEU A 119 -8.34 -9.30 15.98
C LEU A 119 -7.57 -8.95 17.27
N ASN A 120 -8.27 -8.53 18.32
CA ASN A 120 -7.66 -8.16 19.60
C ASN A 120 -7.55 -9.34 20.58
N GLU A 121 -8.37 -10.39 20.39
CA GLU A 121 -8.45 -11.53 21.32
C GLU A 121 -7.55 -12.71 20.93
N ASN A 122 -7.27 -12.92 19.64
CA ASN A 122 -6.61 -14.14 19.15
C ASN A 122 -5.06 -14.15 19.20
N THR A 123 -4.42 -13.22 19.92
CA THR A 123 -2.94 -13.12 20.03
C THR A 123 -2.30 -14.17 20.96
N GLN A 124 -3.00 -15.26 21.27
CA GLN A 124 -2.48 -16.40 22.05
C GLN A 124 -2.37 -17.65 21.17
N ALA A 125 -1.32 -17.73 20.35
CA ALA A 125 -0.89 -18.98 19.71
C ALA A 125 0.65 -19.07 19.65
N ASP A 126 1.15 -20.30 19.71
CA ASP A 126 2.48 -20.70 20.19
C ASP A 126 3.68 -20.31 19.30
N GLU A 127 4.25 -19.15 19.59
CA GLU A 127 5.67 -18.83 19.86
C GLU A 127 5.65 -17.32 20.09
N PRO A 128 6.23 -16.77 21.18
CA PRO A 128 6.10 -15.35 21.41
C PRO A 128 6.92 -14.62 20.34
N LEU A 129 6.24 -14.12 19.30
CA LEU A 129 6.60 -12.85 18.68
C LEU A 129 7.05 -11.96 19.82
N SER A 130 8.28 -11.41 19.74
CA SER A 130 8.91 -10.71 20.87
C SER A 130 7.88 -9.83 21.58
N SER A 131 7.90 -9.72 22.92
CA SER A 131 6.93 -8.90 23.68
C SER A 131 6.61 -7.55 23.03
N THR A 132 7.61 -6.96 22.36
CA THR A 132 7.51 -5.70 21.61
C THR A 132 6.59 -5.68 20.37
N TRP A 133 6.14 -6.83 19.85
CA TRP A 133 5.18 -6.90 18.74
C TRP A 133 3.74 -7.03 19.23
N ASN A 134 3.51 -7.73 20.34
CA ASN A 134 2.18 -7.77 20.96
C ASN A 134 1.77 -6.36 21.46
N ASP A 135 2.75 -5.53 21.81
CA ASP A 135 2.55 -4.12 22.16
C ASP A 135 2.43 -3.18 20.94
N ASN A 136 2.42 -3.71 19.71
CA ASN A 136 2.42 -2.92 18.46
C ASN A 136 1.02 -2.40 18.09
N ILE A 137 0.35 -1.79 19.06
CA ILE A 137 -1.02 -1.30 18.92
C ILE A 137 -1.00 0.12 18.34
N LEU A 138 -1.89 0.38 17.39
CA LEU A 138 -2.16 1.71 16.88
C LEU A 138 -3.32 2.33 17.67
N PRO A 139 -3.06 3.28 18.60
CA PRO A 139 -4.08 3.82 19.49
C PRO A 139 -4.98 4.84 18.78
N ASP A 140 -4.72 5.14 17.50
CA ASP A 140 -5.50 6.03 16.67
C ASP A 140 -6.50 5.19 15.84
N PRO A 141 -7.78 5.07 16.26
CA PRO A 141 -8.69 4.06 15.73
C PRO A 141 -9.01 4.23 14.24
N LYS A 142 -9.08 5.48 13.76
CA LYS A 142 -9.35 5.79 12.36
C LYS A 142 -8.15 5.44 11.46
N LEU A 143 -6.94 5.78 11.89
CA LEU A 143 -5.72 5.40 11.17
C LEU A 143 -5.54 3.88 11.15
N ASP A 144 -5.90 3.23 12.26
CA ASP A 144 -5.87 1.78 12.41
C ASP A 144 -6.86 1.09 11.47
N GLN A 145 -8.10 1.58 11.40
CA GLN A 145 -9.07 1.14 10.40
C GLN A 145 -8.54 1.34 8.97
N ALA A 146 -8.01 2.51 8.63
CA ALA A 146 -7.45 2.76 7.31
C ALA A 146 -6.29 1.80 6.97
N CYS A 147 -5.45 1.44 7.96
CA CYS A 147 -4.39 0.45 7.79
C CYS A 147 -4.95 -0.96 7.55
N ARG A 148 -5.99 -1.38 8.28
CA ARG A 148 -6.67 -2.66 8.04
C ARG A 148 -7.27 -2.73 6.64
N VAL A 149 -8.03 -1.71 6.25
CA VAL A 149 -8.63 -1.60 4.91
C VAL A 149 -7.53 -1.69 3.84
N ASN A 150 -6.46 -0.92 3.99
CA ASN A 150 -5.32 -0.94 3.07
C ASN A 150 -4.67 -2.33 2.96
N ARG A 151 -4.47 -3.04 4.09
CA ARG A 151 -3.87 -4.38 4.11
C ARG A 151 -4.79 -5.43 3.50
N ARG A 152 -6.08 -5.42 3.84
CA ARG A 152 -7.06 -6.32 3.23
C ARG A 152 -7.07 -6.19 1.71
N ARG A 153 -7.08 -4.96 1.19
CA ARG A 153 -6.99 -4.72 -0.27
C ARG A 153 -5.71 -5.25 -0.88
N ALA A 154 -4.58 -5.08 -0.20
CA ALA A 154 -3.31 -5.65 -0.65
C ALA A 154 -3.36 -7.18 -0.74
N LEU A 155 -3.96 -7.84 0.25
CA LEU A 155 -4.17 -9.29 0.25
C LEU A 155 -5.06 -9.71 -0.93
N LEU A 156 -6.23 -9.07 -1.11
CA LEU A 156 -7.16 -9.37 -2.19
C LEU A 156 -6.52 -9.23 -3.58
N PHE A 157 -5.75 -8.17 -3.79
CA PHE A 157 -5.05 -7.94 -5.05
C PHE A 157 -3.90 -8.94 -5.25
N ALA A 158 -3.18 -9.30 -4.18
CA ALA A 158 -2.15 -10.33 -4.24
C ALA A 158 -2.74 -11.71 -4.57
N ILE A 159 -3.89 -12.06 -4.00
CA ILE A 159 -4.66 -13.27 -4.37
C ILE A 159 -5.05 -13.18 -5.84
N LEU A 160 -5.72 -12.10 -6.27
CA LEU A 160 -6.13 -11.89 -7.65
C LEU A 160 -4.96 -12.10 -8.62
N PHE A 161 -3.77 -11.55 -8.34
CA PHE A 161 -2.59 -11.68 -9.19
C PHE A 161 -1.92 -13.06 -9.13
N SER A 162 -2.21 -13.85 -8.12
CA SER A 162 -1.68 -15.20 -7.96
C SER A 162 -2.58 -16.27 -8.60
N LEU A 163 -3.85 -15.97 -8.86
CA LEU A 163 -4.76 -16.93 -9.48
C LEU A 163 -4.37 -17.26 -10.93
N PRO A 164 -4.51 -18.52 -11.36
CA PRO A 164 -4.25 -18.89 -12.74
C PRO A 164 -5.36 -18.32 -13.65
N PRO A 165 -5.06 -17.98 -14.91
CA PRO A 165 -6.07 -17.57 -15.89
C PRO A 165 -6.95 -18.75 -16.39
N SER A 166 -6.92 -19.90 -15.71
CA SER A 166 -7.50 -21.16 -16.18
C SER A 166 -9.04 -21.16 -16.21
N SER A 167 -9.59 -21.95 -17.12
CA SER A 167 -11.03 -22.22 -17.23
C SER A 167 -11.53 -23.39 -16.37
N ASN A 168 -10.64 -24.21 -15.79
CA ASN A 168 -11.08 -25.36 -14.98
C ASN A 168 -11.44 -24.93 -13.55
N ALA A 169 -12.73 -24.72 -13.32
CA ALA A 169 -13.29 -24.18 -12.07
C ALA A 169 -13.13 -25.11 -10.84
N HIS A 170 -13.10 -26.43 -11.06
CA HIS A 170 -13.12 -27.43 -9.97
C HIS A 170 -11.73 -27.87 -9.50
N LYS A 171 -10.66 -27.36 -10.11
CA LYS A 171 -9.30 -27.65 -9.66
C LYS A 171 -8.99 -26.84 -8.39
N HIS A 172 -8.59 -27.53 -7.31
CA HIS A 172 -8.03 -26.88 -6.14
C HIS A 172 -6.73 -26.16 -6.51
N TYR A 173 -6.62 -24.93 -6.06
CA TYR A 173 -5.46 -24.08 -6.26
C TYR A 173 -4.94 -23.60 -4.91
N SER A 174 -3.73 -24.06 -4.58
CA SER A 174 -3.04 -23.70 -3.35
C SER A 174 -2.13 -22.51 -3.61
N LEU A 175 -2.29 -21.48 -2.79
CA LEU A 175 -1.39 -20.34 -2.72
C LEU A 175 -0.42 -20.55 -1.57
N GLU A 176 0.88 -20.52 -1.84
CA GLU A 176 1.89 -20.53 -0.79
C GLU A 176 1.99 -19.16 -0.11
N TRP A 177 2.01 -19.12 1.22
CA TRP A 177 2.07 -17.87 1.98
C TRP A 177 3.29 -17.00 1.64
N ASN A 178 4.46 -17.62 1.46
CA ASN A 178 5.67 -16.90 1.05
C ASN A 178 5.47 -16.18 -0.29
N GLN A 179 4.89 -16.87 -1.27
CA GLN A 179 4.61 -16.29 -2.58
C GLN A 179 3.58 -15.17 -2.46
N LEU A 180 2.55 -15.34 -1.62
CA LEU A 180 1.55 -14.32 -1.39
C LEU A 180 2.14 -13.06 -0.73
N TYR A 181 3.06 -13.22 0.23
CA TYR A 181 3.76 -12.09 0.86
C TYR A 181 4.74 -11.39 -0.09
N GLU A 182 5.39 -12.13 -0.98
CA GLU A 182 6.13 -11.55 -2.09
C GLU A 182 5.20 -10.72 -3.00
N GLN A 183 4.01 -11.24 -3.34
CA GLN A 183 3.03 -10.52 -4.17
C GLN A 183 2.52 -9.25 -3.49
N ILE A 184 2.24 -9.29 -2.18
CA ILE A 184 1.89 -8.10 -1.40
C ILE A 184 3.02 -7.07 -1.47
N CYS A 185 4.28 -7.49 -1.33
CA CYS A 185 5.42 -6.59 -1.47
C CYS A 185 5.49 -5.98 -2.89
N ARG A 186 5.29 -6.79 -3.94
CA ARG A 186 5.34 -6.38 -5.36
C ARG A 186 4.39 -5.25 -5.70
N LEU A 187 3.24 -5.15 -5.04
CA LEU A 187 2.28 -4.04 -5.22
C LEU A 187 2.94 -2.66 -5.09
N SER A 188 4.01 -2.55 -4.29
CA SER A 188 4.76 -1.31 -4.07
C SER A 188 6.12 -1.24 -4.79
N TYR A 189 6.51 -2.27 -5.53
CA TYR A 189 7.84 -2.38 -6.17
C TYR A 189 7.82 -2.61 -7.68
N ASP A 190 6.83 -3.30 -8.26
CA ASP A 190 6.82 -3.64 -9.69
C ASP A 190 6.79 -2.38 -10.59
N GLY A 191 6.19 -1.27 -10.11
CA GLY A 191 6.22 0.03 -10.79
C GLY A 191 7.38 0.95 -10.39
N ASP A 192 8.17 0.61 -9.38
CA ASP A 192 9.17 1.52 -8.79
C ASP A 192 10.34 1.76 -9.76
N VAL A 193 10.62 3.03 -10.07
CA VAL A 193 11.69 3.45 -10.97
C VAL A 193 13.06 2.91 -10.53
N ARG A 194 13.31 2.83 -9.22
CA ARG A 194 14.59 2.35 -8.67
C ARG A 194 14.79 0.86 -8.95
N MET A 195 13.74 0.05 -8.84
CA MET A 195 13.76 -1.37 -9.21
C MET A 195 14.02 -1.52 -10.72
N ARG A 196 13.30 -0.75 -11.56
CA ARG A 196 13.44 -0.80 -13.02
C ARG A 196 14.83 -0.38 -13.51
N LEU A 197 15.48 0.55 -12.81
CA LEU A 197 16.85 0.99 -13.10
C LEU A 197 17.92 0.09 -12.47
N LYS A 198 17.54 -1.01 -11.80
CA LYS A 198 18.45 -1.88 -11.03
C LYS A 198 19.29 -1.11 -9.98
N ALA A 199 18.76 0.01 -9.50
CA ALA A 199 19.36 0.81 -8.42
C ALA A 199 19.01 0.27 -7.03
N GLU A 200 18.26 -0.84 -6.99
CA GLU A 200 17.78 -1.51 -5.79
C GLU A 200 18.13 -3.01 -5.89
N ASN A 201 18.25 -3.70 -4.75
CA ASN A 201 18.56 -5.13 -4.72
C ASN A 201 17.46 -5.95 -5.43
N ALA A 202 17.83 -6.81 -6.38
CA ALA A 202 16.90 -7.67 -7.12
C ALA A 202 16.11 -8.63 -6.21
N HIS A 203 16.71 -9.05 -5.09
CA HIS A 203 16.09 -9.92 -4.08
C HIS A 203 15.39 -9.14 -2.96
N LYS A 204 15.24 -7.81 -3.09
CA LYS A 204 14.68 -6.98 -2.01
C LYS A 204 13.28 -7.44 -1.58
N ILE A 205 12.46 -7.86 -2.53
CA ILE A 205 11.10 -8.35 -2.27
C ILE A 205 11.15 -9.61 -1.40
N GLN A 206 11.92 -10.62 -1.81
CA GLN A 206 12.09 -11.88 -1.07
C GLN A 206 12.71 -11.63 0.30
N ASN A 207 13.74 -10.80 0.37
CA ASN A 207 14.42 -10.47 1.62
C ASN A 207 13.47 -9.83 2.64
N ILE A 208 12.53 -8.99 2.19
CA ILE A 208 11.51 -8.39 3.04
C ILE A 208 10.48 -9.45 3.46
N ALA A 209 9.86 -10.13 2.48
CA ALA A 209 8.77 -11.07 2.74
C ALA A 209 9.21 -12.22 3.65
N HIS A 210 10.35 -12.85 3.34
CA HIS A 210 10.83 -14.02 4.08
C HIS A 210 11.54 -13.62 5.37
N GLY A 211 12.30 -12.53 5.35
CA GLY A 211 13.01 -12.04 6.54
C GLY A 211 12.08 -11.54 7.65
N GLN A 212 10.80 -11.28 7.34
CA GLN A 212 9.79 -10.82 8.28
C GLN A 212 8.56 -11.73 8.31
N ARG A 213 8.71 -13.00 7.92
CA ARG A 213 7.62 -13.97 7.71
C ARG A 213 6.62 -14.02 8.88
N ALA A 214 7.11 -14.19 10.11
CA ALA A 214 6.26 -14.29 11.29
C ALA A 214 5.35 -13.06 11.49
N TYR A 215 5.83 -11.85 11.14
CA TYR A 215 5.03 -10.63 11.21
C TYR A 215 4.01 -10.54 10.07
N PHE A 216 4.33 -11.06 8.89
CA PHE A 216 3.35 -11.18 7.81
C PHE A 216 2.27 -12.20 8.15
N ASP A 217 2.62 -13.33 8.76
CA ASP A 217 1.67 -14.32 9.26
C ASP A 217 0.67 -13.67 10.23
N ALA A 218 1.18 -12.98 11.26
CA ALA A 218 0.34 -12.27 12.22
C ALA A 218 -0.61 -11.24 11.59
N ILE A 219 -0.14 -10.49 10.58
CA ILE A 219 -0.96 -9.48 9.91
C ILE A 219 -2.01 -10.10 8.99
N TYR A 220 -1.62 -11.09 8.18
CA TYR A 220 -2.41 -11.53 7.03
C TYR A 220 -3.07 -12.88 7.22
N ARG A 221 -2.32 -13.88 7.67
CA ARG A 221 -2.85 -15.23 7.88
C ARG A 221 -3.78 -15.22 9.09
N ASP A 222 -3.25 -14.79 10.23
CA ASP A 222 -3.94 -14.87 11.51
C ASP A 222 -4.88 -13.67 11.69
N GLY A 223 -4.48 -12.49 11.20
CA GLY A 223 -5.26 -11.27 11.35
C GLY A 223 -6.40 -11.07 10.34
N ILE A 224 -6.24 -11.50 9.09
CA ILE A 224 -7.24 -11.23 8.03
C ILE A 224 -7.89 -12.52 7.55
N VAL A 225 -7.10 -13.47 7.06
CA VAL A 225 -7.64 -14.70 6.44
C VAL A 225 -8.39 -15.57 7.44
N ALA A 226 -7.85 -15.81 8.63
CA ALA A 226 -8.52 -16.62 9.65
C ALA A 226 -9.89 -16.06 10.06
N ASN A 227 -10.10 -14.74 9.92
CA ASN A 227 -11.34 -14.07 10.30
C ASN A 227 -12.33 -13.93 9.14
N GLU A 228 -11.86 -13.90 7.88
CA GLU A 228 -12.72 -13.67 6.71
C GLU A 228 -13.01 -14.93 5.88
N LEU A 229 -12.14 -15.93 5.93
CA LEU A 229 -12.26 -17.17 5.16
C LEU A 229 -12.68 -18.31 6.10
N HIS A 230 -13.98 -18.38 6.40
CA HIS A 230 -14.57 -19.43 7.24
C HIS A 230 -14.63 -20.81 6.56
N HIS A 231 -14.39 -20.86 5.24
CA HIS A 231 -14.45 -22.07 4.42
C HIS A 231 -13.17 -22.19 3.59
N GLY A 232 -12.44 -23.29 3.79
CA GLY A 232 -11.17 -23.57 3.11
C GLY A 232 -10.25 -24.46 3.92
N SER A 233 -9.26 -25.05 3.26
CA SER A 233 -8.15 -25.73 3.94
C SER A 233 -6.94 -24.81 3.89
N PHE A 234 -6.58 -24.25 5.04
CA PHE A 234 -5.35 -23.48 5.19
C PHE A 234 -4.50 -24.06 6.31
N ASP A 235 -3.21 -24.13 6.06
CA ASP A 235 -2.20 -24.51 7.04
C ASP A 235 -1.10 -23.44 7.10
N GLU A 236 -0.03 -23.72 7.84
CA GLU A 236 1.11 -22.82 8.00
C GLU A 236 1.81 -22.47 6.68
N ARG A 237 1.61 -23.26 5.61
CA ARG A 237 2.33 -23.16 4.34
C ARG A 237 1.44 -22.67 3.21
N VAL A 238 0.22 -23.18 3.12
CA VAL A 238 -0.67 -22.96 1.99
C VAL A 238 -2.06 -22.52 2.39
N LEU A 239 -2.66 -21.75 1.49
CA LEU A 239 -4.07 -21.37 1.50
C LEU A 239 -4.73 -21.98 0.26
N SER A 240 -5.57 -23.00 0.44
CA SER A 240 -6.11 -23.80 -0.66
C SER A 240 -7.63 -23.71 -0.75
N LEU A 241 -8.10 -23.30 -1.92
CA LEU A 241 -9.51 -23.27 -2.32
C LEU A 241 -9.65 -23.76 -3.76
N SER A 242 -10.85 -24.16 -4.16
CA SER A 242 -11.19 -24.29 -5.57
C SER A 242 -11.12 -22.93 -6.27
N LEU A 243 -10.93 -22.95 -7.60
CA LEU A 243 -10.91 -21.72 -8.37
C LEU A 243 -12.25 -20.97 -8.34
N GLU A 244 -13.37 -21.68 -8.18
CA GLU A 244 -14.69 -21.06 -8.01
C GLU A 244 -14.82 -20.35 -6.66
N GLU A 245 -14.40 -20.98 -5.57
CA GLU A 245 -14.38 -20.35 -4.23
C GLU A 245 -13.51 -19.10 -4.23
N TRP A 246 -12.31 -19.16 -4.84
CA TRP A 246 -11.46 -17.98 -4.98
C TRP A 246 -12.14 -16.82 -5.70
N ARG A 247 -12.86 -17.13 -6.78
CA ARG A 247 -13.57 -16.12 -7.56
C ARG A 247 -14.74 -15.54 -6.75
N ASN A 248 -15.52 -16.38 -6.08
CA ASN A 248 -16.64 -15.92 -5.27
C ASN A 248 -16.14 -15.02 -4.14
N PHE A 249 -15.09 -15.43 -3.43
CA PHE A 249 -14.45 -14.62 -2.39
C PHE A 249 -14.02 -13.24 -2.89
N LEU A 250 -13.35 -13.15 -4.04
CA LEU A 250 -12.93 -11.85 -4.61
C LEU A 250 -14.11 -10.98 -5.04
N VAL A 251 -15.20 -11.57 -5.55
CA VAL A 251 -16.42 -10.83 -5.91
C VAL A 251 -17.13 -10.31 -4.66
N GLU A 252 -17.32 -11.17 -3.65
CA GLU A 252 -17.94 -10.83 -2.37
C GLU A 252 -17.13 -9.78 -1.61
N ALA A 253 -15.79 -9.80 -1.75
CA ALA A 253 -14.91 -8.79 -1.19
C ALA A 253 -14.86 -7.47 -1.99
N GLY A 254 -15.66 -7.34 -3.06
CA GLY A 254 -15.80 -6.09 -3.83
C GLY A 254 -14.63 -5.78 -4.77
N VAL A 255 -13.75 -6.74 -5.08
CA VAL A 255 -12.57 -6.53 -5.93
C VAL A 255 -12.90 -5.92 -7.31
N PRO A 256 -13.98 -6.33 -8.01
CA PRO A 256 -14.35 -5.69 -9.27
C PRO A 256 -14.56 -4.17 -9.15
N GLN A 257 -15.24 -3.72 -8.09
CA GLN A 257 -15.49 -2.30 -7.84
C GLN A 257 -14.20 -1.54 -7.49
N GLN A 258 -13.30 -2.17 -6.75
CA GLN A 258 -11.97 -1.61 -6.46
C GLN A 258 -11.14 -1.42 -7.75
N VAL A 259 -11.18 -2.39 -8.67
CA VAL A 259 -10.51 -2.30 -9.98
C VAL A 259 -11.07 -1.16 -10.82
N ILE A 260 -12.40 -1.02 -10.91
CA ILE A 260 -13.07 0.10 -11.58
C ILE A 260 -12.59 1.43 -10.99
N THR A 261 -12.54 1.52 -9.65
CA THR A 261 -12.18 2.75 -8.93
C THR A 261 -10.76 3.18 -9.26
N ILE A 262 -9.78 2.26 -9.19
CA ILE A 262 -8.38 2.53 -9.56
C ILE A 262 -8.25 2.96 -11.02
N GLN A 263 -9.01 2.35 -11.93
CA GLN A 263 -8.97 2.71 -13.34
C GLN A 263 -9.51 4.11 -13.60
N ARG A 264 -10.63 4.48 -12.96
CA ARG A 264 -11.22 5.82 -13.04
C ARG A 264 -10.29 6.91 -12.54
N GLN A 265 -9.47 6.62 -11.53
CA GLN A 265 -8.48 7.56 -11.01
C GLN A 265 -7.37 7.89 -12.03
N LEU A 266 -7.04 6.98 -12.96
CA LEU A 266 -5.89 7.12 -13.86
C LEU A 266 -6.23 7.68 -15.24
N GLU A 267 -7.47 7.56 -15.71
CA GLU A 267 -7.91 7.97 -17.06
C GLU A 267 -9.26 8.70 -17.02
N PRO A 268 -9.30 10.05 -16.90
CA PRO A 268 -10.55 10.82 -16.77
C PRO A 268 -11.37 11.00 -18.07
N SER A 269 -10.95 10.44 -19.22
CA SER A 269 -11.48 10.80 -20.55
C SER A 269 -12.30 9.68 -21.24
N HIS A 270 -13.07 10.04 -22.27
CA HIS A 270 -14.22 9.30 -22.87
C HIS A 270 -13.94 7.89 -23.47
N THR A 271 -12.73 7.35 -23.36
CA THR A 271 -12.43 5.91 -23.61
C THR A 271 -13.06 4.98 -22.55
N HIS A 272 -13.74 5.58 -21.57
CA HIS A 272 -14.54 5.02 -20.49
C HIS A 272 -15.59 4.00 -20.94
N LEU A 273 -16.19 4.16 -22.12
CA LEU A 273 -17.35 3.37 -22.56
C LEU A 273 -17.03 1.87 -22.77
N HIS A 274 -15.86 1.50 -23.29
CA HIS A 274 -15.52 0.09 -23.52
C HIS A 274 -15.13 -0.65 -22.24
N LEU A 275 -14.51 0.05 -21.29
CA LEU A 275 -14.06 -0.51 -20.02
C LEU A 275 -15.19 -0.55 -18.98
N GLU A 276 -16.03 0.49 -18.93
CA GLU A 276 -17.29 0.44 -18.21
C GLU A 276 -18.23 -0.60 -18.79
N ASN A 277 -18.33 -0.77 -20.12
CA ASN A 277 -19.13 -1.87 -20.66
C ASN A 277 -18.55 -3.24 -20.27
N ALA A 278 -17.22 -3.41 -20.29
CA ALA A 278 -16.56 -4.66 -19.87
C ALA A 278 -16.71 -4.95 -18.35
N LEU A 279 -16.76 -3.91 -17.51
CA LEU A 279 -16.86 -4.03 -16.05
C LEU A 279 -18.31 -4.02 -15.55
N ASN A 280 -19.22 -3.31 -16.21
CA ASN A 280 -20.67 -3.39 -15.99
C ASN A 280 -21.23 -4.73 -16.47
N LEU A 281 -20.67 -5.34 -17.53
CA LEU A 281 -20.94 -6.74 -17.89
C LEU A 281 -20.40 -7.73 -16.83
N ALA A 282 -19.41 -7.32 -16.03
CA ALA A 282 -18.79 -8.16 -14.99
C ALA A 282 -19.50 -8.11 -13.62
N ASN A 283 -20.42 -7.16 -13.42
CA ASN A 283 -21.09 -6.88 -12.13
C ASN A 283 -22.11 -7.93 -11.65
N SER A 284 -22.24 -9.10 -12.29
CA SER A 284 -23.24 -10.07 -11.82
C SER A 284 -22.85 -11.55 -11.86
N SER A 285 -21.76 -11.98 -12.52
CA SER A 285 -21.45 -13.42 -12.56
C SER A 285 -20.04 -13.87 -13.00
N HIS A 286 -19.10 -13.00 -13.40
CA HIS A 286 -18.05 -13.44 -14.34
C HIS A 286 -16.60 -12.94 -14.10
N LEU A 287 -16.06 -13.05 -12.87
CA LEU A 287 -14.63 -13.39 -12.79
C LEU A 287 -14.31 -14.65 -13.63
N ARG A 288 -15.30 -15.52 -13.89
CA ARG A 288 -15.20 -16.79 -14.61
C ARG A 288 -14.59 -16.71 -16.02
N GLY A 289 -14.74 -15.60 -16.74
CA GLY A 289 -14.36 -15.52 -18.17
C GLY A 289 -13.21 -14.58 -18.52
N ASN A 290 -12.79 -13.69 -17.62
CA ASN A 290 -11.88 -12.59 -17.96
C ASN A 290 -10.78 -12.29 -16.91
N VAL A 291 -10.45 -13.28 -16.05
CA VAL A 291 -9.42 -13.11 -14.99
C VAL A 291 -8.12 -12.53 -15.53
N ALA A 292 -7.63 -13.04 -16.67
CA ALA A 292 -6.38 -12.60 -17.27
C ALA A 292 -6.39 -11.10 -17.64
N GLU A 293 -7.49 -10.63 -18.21
CA GLU A 293 -7.63 -9.22 -18.61
C GLU A 293 -7.78 -8.32 -17.38
N ILE A 294 -8.57 -8.75 -16.39
CA ILE A 294 -8.72 -8.04 -15.11
C ILE A 294 -7.36 -7.93 -14.42
N GLN A 295 -6.60 -9.03 -14.31
CA GLN A 295 -5.24 -9.03 -13.77
C GLN A 295 -4.34 -8.07 -14.54
N ARG A 296 -4.34 -8.14 -15.89
CA ARG A 296 -3.49 -7.31 -16.75
C ARG A 296 -3.78 -5.81 -16.58
N LEU A 297 -5.05 -5.42 -16.64
CA LEU A 297 -5.47 -4.03 -16.49
C LEU A 297 -5.18 -3.51 -15.09
N THR A 298 -5.51 -4.29 -14.06
CA THR A 298 -5.30 -3.91 -12.67
C THR A 298 -3.81 -3.77 -12.37
N LYS A 299 -2.98 -4.73 -12.80
CA LYS A 299 -1.52 -4.68 -12.65
C LYS A 299 -0.94 -3.44 -13.32
N LYS A 300 -1.34 -3.15 -14.57
CA LYS A 300 -0.91 -1.94 -15.29
C LYS A 300 -1.27 -0.66 -14.54
N SER A 301 -2.47 -0.59 -13.95
CA SER A 301 -2.91 0.58 -13.18
C SER A 301 -2.10 0.76 -11.90
N VAL A 302 -1.94 -0.29 -11.10
CA VAL A 302 -1.14 -0.27 -9.86
C VAL A 302 0.32 0.11 -10.17
N GLU A 303 0.93 -0.49 -11.19
CA GLU A 303 2.29 -0.14 -11.61
C GLU A 303 2.41 1.33 -12.04
N LYS A 304 1.39 1.89 -12.69
CA LYS A 304 1.38 3.30 -13.09
C LYS A 304 1.37 4.23 -11.88
N ILE A 305 0.54 3.95 -10.87
CA ILE A 305 0.49 4.72 -9.62
C ILE A 305 1.87 4.74 -8.96
N VAL A 306 2.45 3.55 -8.75
CA VAL A 306 3.77 3.39 -8.12
C VAL A 306 4.86 4.07 -8.94
N PHE A 307 4.81 3.97 -10.27
CA PHE A 307 5.77 4.61 -11.16
C PHE A 307 5.70 6.13 -11.04
N ASP A 308 4.51 6.73 -11.10
CA ASP A 308 4.34 8.17 -11.01
C ASP A 308 4.79 8.72 -9.64
N SER A 309 4.49 7.98 -8.56
CA SER A 309 5.00 8.27 -7.21
C SER A 309 6.53 8.16 -7.13
N SER A 310 7.12 7.03 -7.55
CA SER A 310 8.56 6.76 -7.44
C SER A 310 9.41 7.67 -8.34
N LYS A 311 8.95 7.95 -9.57
CA LYS A 311 9.58 8.93 -10.48
C LYS A 311 9.79 10.25 -9.77
N SER A 312 8.78 10.68 -9.03
CA SER A 312 8.80 11.94 -8.33
C SER A 312 9.76 11.94 -7.13
N GLN A 313 9.96 10.80 -6.47
CA GLN A 313 10.97 10.65 -5.40
C GLN A 313 12.38 10.75 -5.95
N LEU A 314 12.64 10.12 -7.10
CA LEU A 314 13.95 10.17 -7.75
C LEU A 314 14.31 11.62 -8.14
N ILE A 315 13.36 12.35 -8.71
CA ILE A 315 13.51 13.77 -9.05
C ILE A 315 13.90 14.57 -7.81
N LYS A 316 13.16 14.40 -6.71
CA LYS A 316 13.43 15.10 -5.44
C LYS A 316 14.79 14.77 -4.87
N GLY A 317 15.13 13.48 -4.76
CA GLY A 317 16.41 13.03 -4.21
C GLY A 317 17.59 13.70 -4.92
N PHE A 318 17.48 13.87 -6.24
CA PHE A 318 18.48 14.53 -7.06
C PHE A 318 18.55 16.05 -6.84
N PHE A 319 17.41 16.74 -6.73
CA PHE A 319 17.40 18.18 -6.43
C PHE A 319 17.83 18.51 -5.00
N THR A 320 17.54 17.64 -4.03
CA THR A 320 17.95 17.82 -2.64
C THR A 320 19.43 17.48 -2.38
N ALA A 321 20.08 16.77 -3.30
CA ALA A 321 21.50 16.38 -3.20
C ALA A 321 22.49 17.43 -3.72
N GLY A 322 22.04 18.48 -4.44
CA GLY A 322 22.85 19.63 -4.86
C GLY A 322 23.42 19.55 -6.30
N THR A 323 23.54 20.73 -6.94
CA THR A 323 23.99 21.07 -8.32
C THR A 323 22.91 21.24 -9.40
N THR A 324 22.26 22.41 -9.45
CA THR A 324 21.06 22.68 -10.24
C THR A 324 21.23 22.79 -11.78
N THR A 325 22.45 22.89 -12.33
CA THR A 325 22.62 23.27 -13.75
C THR A 325 22.96 22.09 -14.68
N SER A 326 23.78 21.12 -14.25
CA SER A 326 24.18 19.97 -15.08
C SER A 326 23.10 18.87 -15.18
N ILE A 327 22.09 18.96 -14.32
CA ILE A 327 21.06 17.97 -14.05
C ILE A 327 19.93 17.98 -15.10
N LYS A 328 19.50 19.17 -15.56
CA LYS A 328 18.45 19.31 -16.59
C LYS A 328 18.85 18.63 -17.92
N TYR A 329 20.14 18.61 -18.25
CA TYR A 329 20.65 17.99 -19.46
C TYR A 329 20.75 16.46 -19.36
N ALA A 330 21.24 15.93 -18.23
CA ALA A 330 21.23 14.50 -17.96
C ALA A 330 19.79 13.92 -17.97
N TRP A 331 18.85 14.69 -17.41
CA TRP A 331 17.41 14.37 -17.39
C TRP A 331 16.77 14.30 -18.78
N LYS A 332 17.01 15.30 -19.66
CA LYS A 332 16.52 15.25 -21.05
C LYS A 332 17.05 14.04 -21.81
N LYS A 333 18.27 13.58 -21.49
CA LYS A 333 18.90 12.41 -22.13
C LYS A 333 18.32 11.08 -21.63
N MET A 334 18.11 10.94 -20.31
CA MET A 334 17.44 9.77 -19.71
C MET A 334 15.99 9.63 -20.17
N MET A 335 15.22 10.73 -20.14
CA MET A 335 13.82 10.72 -20.58
C MET A 335 13.69 10.37 -22.06
N LYS A 336 14.55 10.90 -22.94
CA LYS A 336 14.56 10.50 -24.36
C LYS A 336 14.85 9.01 -24.57
N SER A 337 15.81 8.44 -23.84
CA SER A 337 16.18 7.01 -23.97
C SER A 337 15.12 6.05 -23.41
N PHE A 338 14.30 6.50 -22.46
CA PHE A 338 13.27 5.68 -21.82
C PHE A 338 11.97 5.65 -22.63
N TRP A 339 11.66 6.74 -23.33
CA TRP A 339 10.51 6.84 -24.22
C TRP A 339 10.75 6.22 -25.60
N SER A 340 12.00 6.01 -26.01
CA SER A 340 12.35 5.30 -27.25
C SER A 340 12.34 3.77 -27.14
N ARG A 341 11.96 3.22 -25.97
CA ARG A 341 11.94 1.77 -25.67
C ARG A 341 10.54 1.24 -25.30
N ARG A 342 9.50 2.04 -25.55
CA ARG A 342 8.11 1.68 -25.24
C ARG A 342 7.34 1.37 -26.50
#